data_AF-A0A2V9PB78-F1
#
_entry.id   AF-A0A2V9PB78-F1
#
_cell.length_a   1.000
_cell.length_b   1.000
_cell.length_c   1.000
_cell.angle_alpha   90.00
_cell.angle_beta   90.00
_cell.angle_gamma   90.00
#
_symmetry.space_group_name_H-M   'P 1'
#
loop_
_entity.id
_entity.type
_entity.pdbx_description
1 polymer ?
#
loop_
_entity_poly.entity_id
_entity_poly.type
_entity_poly.pdbx_seq_one_letter_code
_entity_poly.pdbx_strand_id
1 'polypeptide(L)'
;MPSKKRNKPRRAARTRAWKADRVVIVETQSQDKRSLLRETLHQSGFWLRLKERTQQAVLRADQLRILIKPDMETFDLNSPTGTDIELVEHLIDLLHNEGYTHVAVGSAADGWDRWLENRDVRVLAELAGYHYITPCQRPYDFLDLSEELVPAEFSREGALSGRSLASAWVDAHFRINFAKNKTHEEFCFALALQNLLSVLPKADQEYLALIRVHPADLCLEILRKCPPHFNLIDAFTSNHGSAGTREPHPFETRTLIASADTLLADWAASLKMGIDPYASPVNARSLQEVGLPKDYEIAGSLSPYPGWINVPPLLVHSVRQRNEWAGFARIATPWMQTINRELFPFKSVLDDQLNAFLTEYLSHPDSNFAVYSALMALNYSVAFAGGALEAYRINYSKELLRWKETPLGFDTADYAAADYKAVVAYMMPLQRIIAETPPEPNGLRWRYLDNSVLFEFSHLTPVPFRKFVARVDITRSVQSMNDYIGGASVPIARDNKGKIIYQAERNIYLPQPNWMVFFCGKHIDVCKLEFIEYKPRSHKIFWRTIKSLNSSADFDDGIVTFAAEG
;
A
#
# COMPACT_ATOMS: atom_id res chain seq x y z
N MET A 1 -13.78 -15.22 77.74
CA MET A 1 -14.42 -15.44 76.42
C MET A 1 -14.15 -14.25 75.52
N PRO A 2 -13.21 -14.31 74.55
CA PRO A 2 -12.97 -13.23 73.60
C PRO A 2 -13.55 -13.54 72.21
N SER A 3 -14.06 -12.47 71.58
CA SER A 3 -14.87 -12.45 70.36
C SER A 3 -14.14 -12.93 69.10
N LYS A 4 -14.77 -13.84 68.35
CA LYS A 4 -14.37 -14.25 67.00
C LYS A 4 -14.59 -13.12 65.99
N LYS A 5 -13.51 -12.54 65.46
CA LYS A 5 -13.54 -11.69 64.26
C LYS A 5 -13.64 -12.57 63.00
N ARG A 6 -14.74 -12.45 62.26
CA ARG A 6 -14.95 -13.04 60.93
C ARG A 6 -14.10 -12.30 59.90
N ASN A 7 -13.15 -13.00 59.27
CA ASN A 7 -12.47 -12.54 58.06
C ASN A 7 -13.47 -12.48 56.90
N LYS A 8 -13.66 -11.30 56.31
CA LYS A 8 -14.32 -11.11 55.02
C LYS A 8 -13.31 -11.42 53.90
N PRO A 9 -13.69 -12.12 52.82
CA PRO A 9 -12.81 -12.35 51.69
C PRO A 9 -12.54 -11.02 50.96
N ARG A 10 -11.27 -10.78 50.63
CA ARG A 10 -10.82 -9.72 49.73
C ARG A 10 -11.54 -9.89 48.38
N ARG A 11 -12.39 -8.92 48.04
CA ARG A 11 -12.97 -8.80 46.69
C ARG A 11 -11.83 -8.69 45.68
N ALA A 12 -11.75 -9.65 44.78
CA ALA A 12 -10.93 -9.59 43.57
C ALA A 12 -11.22 -8.28 42.81
N ALA A 13 -10.16 -7.61 42.38
CA ALA A 13 -10.25 -6.45 41.50
C ALA A 13 -10.99 -6.86 40.22
N ARG A 14 -12.16 -6.27 39.98
CA ARG A 14 -12.86 -6.38 38.69
C ARG A 14 -11.98 -5.67 37.67
N THR A 15 -11.36 -6.45 36.78
CA THR A 15 -10.69 -5.96 35.58
C THR A 15 -11.67 -5.10 34.78
N ARG A 16 -11.37 -3.81 34.63
CA ARG A 16 -12.08 -2.93 33.69
C ARG A 16 -11.84 -3.49 32.29
N ALA A 17 -12.90 -3.80 31.56
CA ALA A 17 -12.83 -3.94 30.12
C ALA A 17 -12.30 -2.62 29.55
N TRP A 18 -11.23 -2.69 28.75
CA TRP A 18 -10.64 -1.52 28.12
C TRP A 18 -11.60 -1.03 27.05
N LYS A 19 -12.04 0.22 27.18
CA LYS A 19 -13.07 0.80 26.30
C LYS A 19 -12.47 1.55 25.09
N ALA A 20 -11.17 1.80 25.13
CA ALA A 20 -10.40 2.55 24.13
C ALA A 20 -9.27 1.67 23.60
N ASP A 21 -8.88 1.88 22.34
CA ASP A 21 -7.68 1.23 21.80
C ASP A 21 -6.42 1.80 22.44
N ARG A 22 -5.38 0.99 22.54
CA ARG A 22 -4.17 1.34 23.29
C ARG A 22 -2.95 0.93 22.51
N VAL A 23 -2.00 1.84 22.40
CA VAL A 23 -0.63 1.52 22.05
C VAL A 23 0.24 1.61 23.29
N VAL A 24 1.10 0.62 23.48
CA VAL A 24 2.09 0.60 24.56
C VAL A 24 3.48 0.64 23.97
N ILE A 25 4.35 1.42 24.61
CA ILE A 25 5.76 1.57 24.28
C ILE A 25 6.49 1.17 25.56
N VAL A 26 7.12 0.00 25.55
CA VAL A 26 7.88 -0.50 26.70
C VAL A 26 9.35 -0.43 26.37
N GLU A 27 10.11 0.27 27.21
CA GLU A 27 11.55 0.46 27.09
C GLU A 27 12.25 -0.21 28.28
N THR A 28 13.47 -0.69 28.07
CA THR A 28 14.28 -1.27 29.15
C THR A 28 15.75 -0.93 29.02
N GLN A 29 16.44 -0.93 30.15
CA GLN A 29 17.90 -0.89 30.19
C GLN A 29 18.50 -2.30 30.24
N SER A 30 17.68 -3.34 30.42
CA SER A 30 18.11 -4.74 30.43
C SER A 30 18.37 -5.26 29.02
N GLN A 31 19.26 -6.25 28.89
CA GLN A 31 19.43 -7.01 27.65
C GLN A 31 18.40 -8.15 27.51
N ASP A 32 17.51 -8.33 28.49
CA ASP A 32 16.49 -9.39 28.48
C ASP A 32 15.26 -9.00 27.64
N LYS A 33 15.35 -9.25 26.34
CA LYS A 33 14.26 -9.03 25.37
C LYS A 33 13.02 -9.90 25.65
N ARG A 34 13.17 -11.08 26.29
CA ARG A 34 12.04 -11.96 26.63
C ARG A 34 11.17 -11.38 27.74
N SER A 35 11.80 -10.82 28.77
CA SER A 35 11.07 -10.09 29.82
C SER A 35 10.39 -8.84 29.25
N LEU A 36 11.05 -8.12 28.35
CA LEU A 36 10.45 -6.96 27.67
C LEU A 36 9.20 -7.35 26.88
N LEU A 37 9.24 -8.47 26.15
CA LEU A 37 8.07 -8.98 25.43
C LEU A 37 6.92 -9.34 26.37
N ARG A 38 7.19 -10.06 27.47
CA ARG A 38 6.15 -10.40 28.46
C ARG A 38 5.47 -9.15 29.02
N GLU A 39 6.25 -8.14 29.38
CA GLU A 39 5.72 -6.88 29.90
C GLU A 39 4.88 -6.15 28.85
N THR A 40 5.37 -6.10 27.61
CA THR A 40 4.66 -5.48 26.47
C THR A 40 3.31 -6.15 26.21
N LEU A 41 3.26 -7.48 26.19
CA LEU A 41 2.01 -8.23 26.01
C LEU A 41 1.04 -8.01 27.18
N HIS A 42 1.57 -7.92 28.41
CA HIS A 42 0.75 -7.64 29.59
C HIS A 42 0.15 -6.22 29.53
N GLN A 43 0.97 -5.19 29.30
CA GLN A 43 0.50 -3.79 29.28
C GLN A 43 -0.45 -3.50 28.12
N SER A 44 -0.23 -4.11 26.96
CA SER A 44 -1.09 -3.92 25.78
C SER A 44 -2.46 -4.59 25.88
N GLY A 45 -2.67 -5.44 26.89
CA GLY A 45 -3.90 -6.23 27.03
C GLY A 45 -4.01 -7.35 26.00
N PHE A 46 -2.89 -7.81 25.42
CA PHE A 46 -2.83 -8.88 24.43
C PHE A 46 -3.65 -10.11 24.85
N TRP A 47 -3.42 -10.60 26.07
CA TRP A 47 -4.09 -11.79 26.61
C TRP A 47 -5.60 -11.63 26.76
N LEU A 48 -6.06 -10.41 27.07
CA LEU A 48 -7.50 -10.12 27.16
C LEU A 48 -8.14 -10.24 25.78
N ARG A 49 -7.53 -9.63 24.76
CA ARG A 49 -8.03 -9.66 23.37
C ARG A 49 -8.03 -11.08 22.80
N LEU A 50 -7.00 -11.87 23.10
CA LEU A 50 -6.94 -13.26 22.68
C LEU A 50 -8.06 -14.09 23.31
N LYS A 51 -8.34 -13.89 24.60
CA LYS A 51 -9.47 -14.53 25.31
C LYS A 51 -10.82 -14.08 24.76
N GLU A 52 -11.00 -12.79 24.50
CA GLU A 52 -12.22 -12.24 23.89
C GLU A 52 -12.45 -12.83 22.50
N ARG A 53 -11.41 -12.93 21.67
CA ARG A 53 -11.51 -13.54 20.34
C ARG A 53 -11.88 -15.01 20.42
N THR A 54 -11.27 -15.75 21.35
CA THR A 54 -11.58 -17.17 21.59
C THR A 54 -13.05 -17.37 21.96
N GLN A 55 -13.57 -16.50 22.82
CA GLN A 55 -14.99 -16.52 23.21
C GLN A 55 -15.91 -16.15 22.05
N GLN A 56 -15.57 -15.11 21.27
CA GLN A 56 -16.34 -14.69 20.10
C GLN A 56 -16.40 -15.78 19.02
N ALA A 57 -15.29 -16.49 18.81
CA ALA A 57 -15.22 -17.61 17.87
C ALA A 57 -15.88 -18.89 18.41
N VAL A 58 -16.27 -18.92 19.69
CA VAL A 58 -16.84 -20.10 20.37
C VAL A 58 -15.90 -21.31 20.27
N LEU A 59 -14.61 -21.08 20.51
CA LEU A 59 -13.55 -22.09 20.44
C LEU A 59 -12.90 -22.32 21.79
N ARG A 60 -12.21 -23.46 21.93
CA ARG A 60 -11.21 -23.64 22.99
C ARG A 60 -9.89 -22.99 22.58
N ALA A 61 -9.03 -22.68 23.56
CA ALA A 61 -7.70 -22.10 23.31
C ALA A 61 -6.86 -22.99 22.37
N ASP A 62 -6.91 -24.31 22.55
CA ASP A 62 -6.26 -25.32 21.73
C ASP A 62 -6.94 -25.55 20.37
N GLN A 63 -7.92 -24.72 19.97
CA GLN A 63 -8.56 -24.77 18.65
C GLN A 63 -8.47 -23.43 17.93
N LEU A 64 -7.97 -22.38 18.61
CA LEU A 64 -7.78 -21.07 18.02
C LEU A 64 -6.56 -21.10 17.09
N ARG A 65 -6.78 -20.94 15.79
CA ARG A 65 -5.71 -20.79 14.79
C ARG A 65 -5.10 -19.41 14.90
N ILE A 66 -3.84 -19.34 15.33
CA ILE A 66 -3.07 -18.11 15.45
C ILE A 66 -2.00 -18.10 14.36
N LEU A 67 -1.97 -17.04 13.56
CA LEU A 67 -0.91 -16.80 12.58
C LEU A 67 -0.05 -15.62 13.01
N ILE A 68 1.27 -15.81 13.07
CA ILE A 68 2.27 -14.78 13.32
C ILE A 68 2.96 -14.45 12.00
N LYS A 69 2.90 -13.19 11.57
CA LYS A 69 3.63 -12.67 10.40
C LYS A 69 4.82 -11.83 10.84
N PRO A 70 6.04 -12.39 10.94
CA PRO A 70 7.25 -11.63 11.19
C PRO A 70 7.69 -10.87 9.94
N ASP A 71 8.47 -9.80 10.06
CA ASP A 71 9.21 -9.24 8.94
C ASP A 71 10.39 -10.16 8.58
N MET A 72 10.40 -10.65 7.34
CA MET A 72 11.38 -11.61 6.81
C MET A 72 12.31 -10.98 5.77
N GLU A 73 12.38 -9.65 5.70
CA GLU A 73 13.32 -8.94 4.82
C GLU A 73 14.76 -8.99 5.39
N THR A 74 15.35 -10.18 5.36
CA THR A 74 16.72 -10.46 5.81
C THR A 74 17.60 -10.88 4.63
N PHE A 75 18.86 -10.45 4.67
CA PHE A 75 19.88 -10.77 3.67
C PHE A 75 21.21 -11.20 4.31
N ASP A 76 21.21 -11.39 5.62
CA ASP A 76 22.34 -11.86 6.41
C ASP A 76 21.84 -12.54 7.71
N LEU A 77 22.70 -13.31 8.36
CA LEU A 77 22.41 -13.94 9.64
C LEU A 77 22.25 -12.88 10.74
N ASN A 78 21.21 -13.04 11.57
CA ASN A 78 20.91 -12.11 12.67
C ASN A 78 20.79 -10.64 12.21
N SER A 79 20.38 -10.42 10.96
CA SER A 79 20.25 -9.07 10.42
C SER A 79 19.20 -8.26 11.21
N PRO A 80 19.50 -7.00 11.59
CA PRO A 80 18.52 -6.08 12.18
C PRO A 80 17.44 -5.62 11.18
N THR A 81 17.47 -6.08 9.93
CA THR A 81 16.47 -5.72 8.91
C THR A 81 15.17 -6.54 9.01
N GLY A 82 15.20 -7.69 9.70
CA GLY A 82 14.03 -8.53 9.98
C GLY A 82 13.72 -8.65 11.47
N THR A 83 12.57 -9.24 11.77
CA THR A 83 12.12 -9.46 13.15
C THR A 83 13.01 -10.49 13.87
N ASP A 84 13.36 -10.20 15.12
CA ASP A 84 14.17 -11.10 15.94
C ASP A 84 13.44 -12.43 16.21
N ILE A 85 14.04 -13.54 15.79
CA ILE A 85 13.49 -14.89 15.89
C ILE A 85 13.28 -15.29 17.34
N GLU A 86 14.16 -14.87 18.24
CA GLU A 86 14.04 -15.18 19.66
C GLU A 86 12.76 -14.58 20.24
N LEU A 87 12.33 -13.40 19.76
CA LEU A 87 11.06 -12.81 20.17
C LEU A 87 9.86 -13.56 19.60
N VAL A 88 9.94 -14.02 18.34
CA VAL A 88 8.88 -14.81 17.70
C VAL A 88 8.69 -16.15 18.40
N GLU A 89 9.77 -16.92 18.60
CA GLU A 89 9.69 -18.21 19.28
C GLU A 89 9.32 -18.07 20.75
N HIS A 90 9.76 -17.00 21.42
CA HIS A 90 9.32 -16.74 22.79
C HIS A 90 7.82 -16.40 22.86
N LEU A 91 7.27 -15.70 21.87
CA LEU A 91 5.82 -15.48 21.77
C LEU A 91 5.07 -16.81 21.62
N ILE A 92 5.56 -17.72 20.79
CA ILE A 92 4.99 -19.06 20.62
C ILE A 92 4.99 -19.82 21.95
N ASP A 93 6.11 -19.78 22.69
CA ASP A 93 6.20 -20.40 24.02
C ASP A 93 5.16 -19.83 24.99
N LEU A 94 4.99 -18.51 25.02
CA LEU A 94 4.00 -17.85 25.87
C LEU A 94 2.57 -18.24 25.47
N LEU A 95 2.26 -18.32 24.18
CA LEU A 95 0.96 -18.76 23.67
C LEU A 95 0.66 -20.21 24.09
N HIS A 96 1.62 -21.12 23.91
CA HIS A 96 1.48 -22.52 24.31
C HIS A 96 1.27 -22.67 25.82
N ASN A 97 1.95 -21.87 26.64
CA ASN A 97 1.80 -21.88 28.09
C ASN A 97 0.40 -21.44 28.54
N GLU A 98 -0.29 -20.60 27.77
CA GLU A 98 -1.69 -20.21 27.98
C GLU A 98 -2.69 -21.16 27.30
N GLY A 99 -2.22 -22.25 26.69
CA GLY A 99 -3.04 -23.30 26.08
C GLY A 99 -3.36 -23.09 24.60
N TYR A 100 -2.79 -22.08 23.94
CA TYR A 100 -2.95 -21.85 22.51
C TYR A 100 -1.86 -22.60 21.74
N THR A 101 -2.20 -23.78 21.21
CA THR A 101 -1.23 -24.69 20.59
C THR A 101 -1.28 -24.73 19.06
N HIS A 102 -2.32 -24.14 18.45
CA HIS A 102 -2.42 -24.02 16.99
C HIS A 102 -1.81 -22.69 16.53
N VAL A 103 -0.49 -22.60 16.64
CA VAL A 103 0.30 -21.42 16.26
C VAL A 103 1.13 -21.74 15.03
N ALA A 104 1.00 -20.91 14.00
CA ALA A 104 1.82 -20.95 12.81
C ALA A 104 2.53 -19.61 12.61
N VAL A 105 3.70 -19.67 11.99
CA VAL A 105 4.42 -18.52 11.46
C VAL A 105 4.20 -18.51 9.94
N GLY A 106 4.09 -17.35 9.31
CA GLY A 106 3.97 -17.31 7.85
C GLY A 106 4.59 -16.08 7.24
N SER A 107 5.06 -16.22 6.00
CA SER A 107 5.51 -15.13 5.13
C SER A 107 5.20 -15.47 3.68
N ALA A 108 5.04 -14.48 2.81
CA ALA A 108 4.99 -14.73 1.36
C ALA A 108 6.39 -14.69 0.77
N ALA A 109 6.60 -15.43 -0.33
CA ALA A 109 7.72 -15.22 -1.23
C ALA A 109 7.71 -13.78 -1.78
N ASP A 110 8.90 -13.20 -1.90
CA ASP A 110 9.11 -11.84 -2.36
C ASP A 110 9.70 -11.79 -3.78
N GLY A 111 9.85 -10.58 -4.31
CA GLY A 111 10.44 -10.37 -5.63
C GLY A 111 11.96 -10.58 -5.69
N TRP A 112 12.63 -10.86 -4.57
CA TRP A 112 14.09 -11.03 -4.50
C TRP A 112 14.54 -12.36 -5.08
N ASP A 113 13.66 -13.36 -5.06
CA ASP A 113 13.92 -14.68 -5.64
C ASP A 113 14.17 -14.66 -7.16
N ARG A 114 13.90 -13.54 -7.84
CA ARG A 114 14.18 -13.37 -9.27
C ARG A 114 15.67 -13.31 -9.56
N TRP A 115 16.47 -12.85 -8.59
CA TRP A 115 17.89 -12.59 -8.77
C TRP A 115 18.76 -13.19 -7.66
N LEU A 116 18.16 -13.67 -6.57
CA LEU A 116 18.81 -14.46 -5.53
C LEU A 116 18.29 -15.90 -5.49
N GLU A 117 19.19 -16.83 -5.20
CA GLU A 117 18.85 -18.17 -4.75
C GLU A 117 18.49 -18.17 -3.26
N ASN A 118 17.94 -19.29 -2.77
CA ASN A 118 17.59 -19.50 -1.36
C ASN A 118 16.57 -18.50 -0.78
N ARG A 119 15.66 -18.00 -1.63
CA ARG A 119 14.56 -17.10 -1.27
C ARG A 119 13.20 -17.78 -1.16
N ASP A 120 13.13 -19.10 -1.35
CA ASP A 120 11.95 -19.88 -0.97
C ASP A 120 11.63 -19.63 0.51
N VAL A 121 10.34 -19.52 0.86
CA VAL A 121 9.93 -19.09 2.20
C VAL A 121 10.47 -20.00 3.30
N ARG A 122 10.48 -21.32 3.07
CA ARG A 122 10.95 -22.29 4.07
C ARG A 122 12.47 -22.28 4.17
N VAL A 123 13.15 -22.19 3.03
CA VAL A 123 14.61 -22.06 2.98
C VAL A 123 15.05 -20.78 3.68
N LEU A 124 14.40 -19.65 3.41
CA LEU A 124 14.67 -18.38 4.05
C LEU A 124 14.43 -18.43 5.57
N ALA A 125 13.36 -19.11 6.01
CA ALA A 125 13.11 -19.31 7.43
C ALA A 125 14.24 -20.10 8.11
N GLU A 126 14.67 -21.22 7.52
CA GLU A 126 15.78 -22.02 8.04
C GLU A 126 17.10 -21.22 8.08
N LEU A 127 17.43 -20.52 6.99
CA LEU A 127 18.62 -19.67 6.91
C LEU A 127 18.58 -18.50 7.89
N ALA A 128 17.39 -17.94 8.16
CA ALA A 128 17.25 -16.89 9.16
C ALA A 128 17.51 -17.43 10.58
N GLY A 129 17.24 -18.71 10.82
CA GLY A 129 17.46 -19.39 12.10
C GLY A 129 16.20 -20.02 12.73
N TYR A 130 15.09 -20.13 11.98
CA TYR A 130 13.92 -20.86 12.45
C TYR A 130 14.17 -22.37 12.40
N HIS A 131 13.85 -23.06 13.48
CA HIS A 131 14.04 -24.52 13.59
C HIS A 131 12.73 -25.31 13.63
N TYR A 132 11.58 -24.66 13.45
CA TYR A 132 10.24 -25.28 13.49
C TYR A 132 9.87 -25.90 14.86
N ILE A 133 10.75 -25.70 15.86
CA ILE A 133 10.56 -26.06 17.25
C ILE A 133 11.24 -25.01 18.11
N THR A 134 10.53 -24.47 19.08
CA THR A 134 11.08 -23.46 19.99
C THR A 134 12.12 -24.06 20.94
N PRO A 135 12.96 -23.25 21.61
CA PRO A 135 13.87 -23.72 22.65
C PRO A 135 13.17 -24.46 23.81
N CYS A 136 11.89 -24.16 24.08
CA CYS A 136 11.07 -24.88 25.05
C CYS A 136 10.35 -26.10 24.46
N GLN A 137 10.82 -26.63 23.33
CA GLN A 137 10.33 -27.85 22.68
C GLN A 137 8.86 -27.75 22.24
N ARG A 138 8.44 -26.58 21.75
CA ARG A 138 7.10 -26.37 21.18
C ARG A 138 7.18 -26.38 19.65
N PRO A 139 6.57 -27.36 18.97
CA PRO A 139 6.56 -27.38 17.52
C PRO A 139 5.65 -26.27 16.97
N TYR A 140 6.01 -25.72 15.81
CA TYR A 140 5.20 -24.79 15.05
C TYR A 140 5.47 -24.95 13.55
N ASP A 141 4.49 -24.59 12.73
CA ASP A 141 4.63 -24.60 11.26
C ASP A 141 5.10 -23.24 10.74
N PHE A 142 5.87 -23.26 9.64
CA PHE A 142 6.19 -22.07 8.85
C PHE A 142 5.52 -22.18 7.48
N LEU A 143 4.56 -21.29 7.20
CA LEU A 143 3.69 -21.34 6.04
C LEU A 143 4.11 -20.33 4.97
N ASP A 144 4.04 -20.72 3.70
CA ASP A 144 4.15 -19.79 2.57
C ASP A 144 2.78 -19.18 2.28
N LEU A 145 2.66 -17.86 2.46
CA LEU A 145 1.44 -17.10 2.20
C LEU A 145 1.21 -16.82 0.69
N SER A 146 2.05 -17.35 -0.18
CA SER A 146 1.85 -17.40 -1.63
C SER A 146 1.14 -18.67 -2.10
N GLU A 147 0.95 -19.64 -1.22
CA GLU A 147 0.29 -20.91 -1.50
C GLU A 147 -1.14 -20.95 -0.92
N GLU A 148 -1.92 -21.97 -1.29
CA GLU A 148 -3.29 -22.20 -0.79
C GLU A 148 -4.21 -20.97 -0.87
N LEU A 149 -4.23 -20.33 -2.03
CA LEU A 149 -4.95 -19.08 -2.24
C LEU A 149 -6.46 -19.29 -2.27
N VAL A 150 -7.17 -18.44 -1.51
CA VAL A 150 -8.64 -18.35 -1.50
C VAL A 150 -9.09 -16.96 -1.92
N PRO A 151 -10.27 -16.84 -2.59
CA PRO A 151 -10.82 -15.54 -2.93
C PRO A 151 -10.96 -14.68 -1.68
N ALA A 152 -10.26 -13.55 -1.67
CA ALA A 152 -10.26 -12.65 -0.53
C ALA A 152 -11.39 -11.62 -0.58
N GLU A 153 -12.24 -11.64 -1.62
CA GLU A 153 -13.43 -10.77 -1.79
C GLU A 153 -13.16 -9.28 -1.55
N PHE A 154 -12.08 -8.75 -2.14
CA PHE A 154 -11.82 -7.32 -2.17
C PHE A 154 -12.92 -6.55 -2.93
N SER A 155 -13.07 -5.26 -2.62
CA SER A 155 -14.04 -4.38 -3.28
C SER A 155 -13.76 -4.31 -4.79
N ARG A 156 -14.81 -4.18 -5.59
CA ARG A 156 -14.68 -4.15 -7.06
C ARG A 156 -13.98 -2.89 -7.55
N GLU A 157 -14.04 -1.84 -6.75
CA GLU A 157 -13.47 -0.53 -6.98
C GLU A 157 -11.98 -0.46 -6.57
N GLY A 158 -11.51 -1.46 -5.81
CA GLY A 158 -10.14 -1.56 -5.28
C GLY A 158 -9.12 -2.18 -6.23
N ALA A 159 -7.85 -1.91 -5.97
CA ALA A 159 -6.69 -2.40 -6.70
C ALA A 159 -6.47 -3.90 -6.51
N LEU A 160 -6.96 -4.48 -5.42
CA LEU A 160 -6.95 -5.92 -5.17
C LEU A 160 -8.24 -6.61 -5.65
N SER A 161 -9.08 -5.94 -6.43
CA SER A 161 -10.29 -6.52 -7.01
C SER A 161 -10.00 -7.84 -7.74
N GLY A 162 -10.74 -8.90 -7.36
CA GLY A 162 -10.59 -10.25 -7.91
C GLY A 162 -9.34 -11.01 -7.45
N ARG A 163 -8.53 -10.45 -6.56
CA ARG A 163 -7.31 -11.08 -6.03
C ARG A 163 -7.61 -12.01 -4.86
N SER A 164 -6.65 -12.90 -4.60
CA SER A 164 -6.75 -13.93 -3.57
C SER A 164 -5.67 -13.72 -2.51
N LEU A 165 -5.88 -14.27 -1.32
CA LEU A 165 -4.89 -14.32 -0.25
C LEU A 165 -4.76 -15.77 0.22
N ALA A 166 -3.67 -16.12 0.90
CA ALA A 166 -3.55 -17.43 1.52
C ALA A 166 -4.68 -17.70 2.51
N SER A 167 -5.24 -18.92 2.45
CA SER A 167 -6.21 -19.44 3.41
C SER A 167 -5.73 -19.25 4.85
N ALA A 168 -4.44 -19.50 5.10
CA ALA A 168 -3.81 -19.32 6.41
C ALA A 168 -3.99 -17.91 6.98
N TRP A 169 -3.94 -16.86 6.15
CA TRP A 169 -4.18 -15.48 6.59
C TRP A 169 -5.67 -15.18 6.75
N VAL A 170 -6.48 -15.58 5.76
CA VAL A 170 -7.92 -15.28 5.74
C VAL A 170 -8.66 -15.99 6.87
N ASP A 171 -8.36 -17.27 7.07
CA ASP A 171 -9.05 -18.17 8.00
C ASP A 171 -8.46 -18.17 9.42
N ALA A 172 -7.33 -17.49 9.63
CA ALA A 172 -6.75 -17.32 10.96
C ALA A 172 -7.78 -16.67 11.91
N HIS A 173 -8.01 -17.32 13.06
CA HIS A 173 -8.90 -16.77 14.08
C HIS A 173 -8.25 -15.58 14.78
N PHE A 174 -6.91 -15.57 14.89
CA PHE A 174 -6.15 -14.44 15.42
C PHE A 174 -4.89 -14.22 14.57
N ARG A 175 -4.63 -12.97 14.20
CA ARG A 175 -3.54 -12.56 13.29
C ARG A 175 -2.63 -11.61 14.03
N ILE A 176 -1.36 -11.96 14.14
CA ILE A 176 -0.33 -11.15 14.79
C ILE A 176 0.63 -10.68 13.72
N ASN A 177 0.70 -9.37 13.52
CA ASN A 177 1.67 -8.75 12.63
C ASN A 177 2.88 -8.32 13.48
N PHE A 178 4.04 -8.94 13.28
CA PHE A 178 5.24 -8.70 14.08
C PHE A 178 6.32 -8.03 13.22
N ALA A 179 6.21 -6.72 13.03
CA ALA A 179 7.08 -5.96 12.14
C ALA A 179 8.42 -5.58 12.79
N LYS A 180 9.39 -5.21 11.96
CA LYS A 180 10.67 -4.66 12.40
C LYS A 180 10.63 -3.13 12.44
N ASN A 181 11.28 -2.52 13.43
CA ASN A 181 11.49 -1.07 13.50
C ASN A 181 12.69 -0.66 12.63
N LYS A 182 12.43 -0.18 11.41
CA LYS A 182 13.50 0.24 10.50
C LYS A 182 13.19 1.48 9.67
N THR A 183 14.22 2.21 9.27
CA THR A 183 14.11 3.23 8.21
C THR A 183 13.89 2.57 6.85
N HIS A 184 13.33 3.32 5.90
CA HIS A 184 13.11 2.85 4.53
C HIS A 184 13.36 3.98 3.54
N GLU A 185 14.16 3.73 2.51
CA GLU A 185 14.68 4.78 1.63
C GLU A 185 13.59 5.42 0.76
N GLU A 186 12.57 4.66 0.37
CA GLU A 186 11.40 5.19 -0.34
C GLU A 186 10.31 5.75 0.59
N PHE A 187 10.04 5.08 1.72
CA PHE A 187 8.88 5.37 2.58
C PHE A 187 9.24 6.10 3.88
N CYS A 188 10.48 6.53 4.05
CA CYS A 188 11.09 7.06 5.29
C CYS A 188 11.25 5.99 6.38
N PHE A 189 10.24 5.15 6.61
CA PHE A 189 10.25 4.05 7.57
C PHE A 189 9.46 2.84 7.05
N ALA A 190 9.74 1.65 7.58
CA ALA A 190 8.96 0.44 7.39
C ALA A 190 8.62 -0.16 8.76
N LEU A 191 7.33 -0.43 8.95
CA LEU A 191 6.71 -0.82 10.23
C LEU A 191 5.54 -1.79 9.97
N ALA A 192 4.50 -1.79 10.81
CA ALA A 192 3.42 -2.77 10.76
C ALA A 192 2.60 -2.67 9.47
N LEU A 193 2.24 -1.47 9.00
CA LEU A 193 1.41 -1.34 7.80
C LEU A 193 2.13 -1.82 6.54
N GLN A 194 3.41 -1.46 6.38
CA GLN A 194 4.21 -1.90 5.23
C GLN A 194 4.44 -3.42 5.26
N ASN A 195 4.62 -4.02 6.44
CA ASN A 195 4.83 -5.47 6.57
C ASN A 195 3.65 -6.27 5.99
N LEU A 196 2.44 -5.69 5.92
CA LEU A 196 1.27 -6.33 5.30
C LEU A 196 1.41 -6.57 3.79
N LEU A 197 2.29 -5.85 3.08
CA LEU A 197 2.54 -6.10 1.66
C LEU A 197 3.01 -7.53 1.41
N SER A 198 3.77 -8.09 2.35
CA SER A 198 4.29 -9.47 2.29
C SER A 198 3.29 -10.54 2.76
N VAL A 199 2.00 -10.18 2.84
CA VAL A 199 0.88 -11.13 2.89
C VAL A 199 0.33 -11.40 1.48
N LEU A 200 0.57 -10.50 0.52
CA LEU A 200 0.14 -10.72 -0.86
C LEU A 200 0.91 -11.88 -1.49
N PRO A 201 0.24 -12.74 -2.28
CA PRO A 201 0.93 -13.79 -3.01
C PRO A 201 1.95 -13.22 -3.98
N LYS A 202 3.07 -13.90 -4.16
CA LYS A 202 4.14 -13.47 -5.07
C LYS A 202 3.63 -13.07 -6.46
N ALA A 203 2.80 -13.90 -7.09
CA ALA A 203 2.28 -13.64 -8.43
C ALA A 203 1.52 -12.30 -8.51
N ASP A 204 0.76 -11.96 -7.47
CA ASP A 204 0.04 -10.70 -7.38
C ASP A 204 0.99 -9.54 -7.10
N GLN A 205 1.95 -9.68 -6.18
CA GLN A 205 2.99 -8.64 -5.97
C GLN A 205 3.71 -8.30 -7.28
N GLU A 206 4.07 -9.32 -8.05
CA GLU A 206 4.77 -9.17 -9.32
C GLU A 206 3.92 -8.48 -10.40
N TYR A 207 2.66 -8.91 -10.52
CA TYR A 207 1.70 -8.35 -11.47
C TYR A 207 1.33 -6.91 -11.11
N LEU A 208 1.02 -6.63 -9.84
CA LEU A 208 0.66 -5.30 -9.36
C LEU A 208 1.83 -4.32 -9.52
N ALA A 209 3.07 -4.79 -9.32
CA ALA A 209 4.26 -4.02 -9.67
C ALA A 209 4.43 -3.79 -11.18
N LEU A 210 3.96 -4.70 -12.05
CA LEU A 210 3.97 -4.52 -13.51
C LEU A 210 2.98 -3.45 -13.98
N ILE A 211 1.77 -3.44 -13.40
CA ILE A 211 0.72 -2.47 -13.73
C ILE A 211 0.81 -1.17 -12.92
N ARG A 212 1.82 -1.05 -12.04
CA ARG A 212 2.17 0.14 -11.24
C ARG A 212 1.08 0.57 -10.25
N VAL A 213 0.47 -0.39 -9.56
CA VAL A 213 -0.36 -0.07 -8.40
C VAL A 213 0.53 0.43 -7.27
N HIS A 214 0.12 1.53 -6.62
CA HIS A 214 0.89 2.13 -5.53
C HIS A 214 0.78 1.26 -4.26
N PRO A 215 1.90 0.94 -3.56
CA PRO A 215 1.87 0.09 -2.35
C PRO A 215 0.91 0.58 -1.25
N ALA A 216 0.73 1.90 -1.15
CA ALA A 216 -0.21 2.51 -0.22
C ALA A 216 -1.67 2.05 -0.42
N ASP A 217 -2.12 1.86 -1.67
CA ASP A 217 -3.47 1.39 -1.97
C ASP A 217 -3.63 -0.10 -1.60
N LEU A 218 -2.58 -0.90 -1.83
CA LEU A 218 -2.54 -2.32 -1.45
C LEU A 218 -2.65 -2.50 0.06
N CYS A 219 -1.84 -1.77 0.84
CA CYS A 219 -1.87 -1.80 2.29
C CYS A 219 -3.25 -1.39 2.83
N LEU A 220 -3.85 -0.33 2.28
CA LEU A 220 -5.18 0.14 2.69
C LEU A 220 -6.26 -0.94 2.47
N GLU A 221 -6.22 -1.64 1.34
CA GLU A 221 -7.20 -2.68 1.05
C GLU A 221 -7.03 -3.93 1.92
N ILE A 222 -5.79 -4.36 2.16
CA ILE A 222 -5.50 -5.46 3.09
C ILE A 222 -5.98 -5.09 4.50
N LEU A 223 -5.69 -3.86 4.95
CA LEU A 223 -6.11 -3.35 6.25
C LEU A 223 -7.64 -3.31 6.38
N ARG A 224 -8.36 -2.88 5.34
CA ARG A 224 -9.84 -2.85 5.34
C ARG A 224 -10.45 -4.25 5.33
N LYS A 225 -9.88 -5.19 4.56
CA LYS A 225 -10.50 -6.50 4.33
C LYS A 225 -10.11 -7.54 5.38
N CYS A 226 -8.81 -7.67 5.65
CA CYS A 226 -8.25 -8.70 6.53
C CYS A 226 -7.20 -8.09 7.49
N PRO A 227 -7.61 -7.17 8.38
CA PRO A 227 -6.67 -6.52 9.30
C PRO A 227 -6.02 -7.53 10.25
N PRO A 228 -4.77 -7.28 10.69
CA PRO A 228 -4.23 -7.91 11.88
C PRO A 228 -5.15 -7.69 13.07
N HIS A 229 -5.21 -8.68 13.97
CA HIS A 229 -5.91 -8.53 15.24
C HIS A 229 -5.00 -7.91 16.30
N PHE A 230 -3.68 -7.99 16.08
CA PHE A 230 -2.68 -7.45 16.97
C PHE A 230 -1.39 -7.15 16.21
N ASN A 231 -0.72 -6.07 16.59
CA ASN A 231 0.55 -5.64 16.01
C ASN A 231 1.60 -5.55 17.11
N LEU A 232 2.78 -6.09 16.81
CA LEU A 232 4.01 -5.96 17.57
C LEU A 232 5.05 -5.34 16.65
N ILE A 233 5.84 -4.41 17.18
CA ILE A 233 6.98 -3.84 16.48
C ILE A 233 8.21 -4.16 17.31
N ASP A 234 9.09 -4.97 16.72
CA ASP A 234 10.41 -5.26 17.24
C ASP A 234 11.31 -4.03 17.05
N ALA A 235 11.52 -3.30 18.13
CA ALA A 235 12.49 -2.22 18.23
C ALA A 235 13.52 -2.56 19.32
N PHE A 236 13.85 -3.83 19.54
CA PHE A 236 14.88 -4.16 20.53
C PHE A 236 16.26 -3.76 19.98
N THR A 237 16.58 -4.29 18.81
CA THR A 237 17.66 -3.82 17.94
C THR A 237 17.03 -3.35 16.64
N SER A 238 16.94 -2.04 16.45
CA SER A 238 16.37 -1.43 15.25
C SER A 238 17.38 -1.36 14.11
N ASN A 239 16.92 -1.04 12.89
CA ASN A 239 17.81 -0.69 11.78
C ASN A 239 17.57 0.76 11.34
N HIS A 240 18.57 1.62 11.44
CA HIS A 240 18.40 3.05 11.15
C HIS A 240 19.35 3.54 10.05
N GLY A 241 19.24 4.81 9.65
CA GLY A 241 20.12 5.39 8.63
C GLY A 241 19.51 5.46 7.24
N SER A 242 20.31 5.94 6.30
CA SER A 242 19.94 6.27 4.92
C SER A 242 19.71 5.05 4.02
N ALA A 243 20.03 3.84 4.48
CA ALA A 243 19.95 2.60 3.72
C ALA A 243 19.18 1.49 4.46
N GLY A 244 18.13 1.85 5.21
CA GLY A 244 17.50 0.97 6.21
C GLY A 244 16.89 -0.36 5.74
N THR A 245 16.60 -0.54 4.44
CA THR A 245 16.25 -1.88 3.90
C THR A 245 17.42 -2.53 3.17
N ARG A 246 18.37 -1.74 2.67
CA ARG A 246 19.50 -2.23 1.88
C ARG A 246 20.70 -2.68 2.70
N GLU A 247 20.87 -2.11 3.90
CA GLU A 247 22.10 -2.26 4.67
C GLU A 247 21.81 -2.38 6.18
N PRO A 248 22.41 -3.37 6.86
CA PRO A 248 22.43 -3.42 8.31
C PRO A 248 23.20 -2.26 8.93
N HIS A 249 22.51 -1.46 9.72
CA HIS A 249 23.04 -0.44 10.59
C HIS A 249 22.29 -0.52 11.94
N PRO A 250 22.65 -1.53 12.77
CA PRO A 250 21.92 -1.87 13.98
C PRO A 250 21.99 -0.76 15.02
N PHE A 251 20.86 -0.49 15.68
CA PHE A 251 20.77 0.50 16.75
C PHE A 251 19.96 -0.06 17.94
N GLU A 252 20.62 -0.21 19.09
CA GLU A 252 19.98 -0.74 20.31
C GLU A 252 19.02 0.28 20.93
N THR A 253 17.75 0.16 20.57
CA THR A 253 16.66 0.98 21.13
C THR A 253 16.00 0.33 22.34
N ARG A 254 16.18 -0.99 22.54
CA ARG A 254 15.66 -1.79 23.67
C ARG A 254 14.18 -1.52 23.97
N THR A 255 13.40 -1.43 22.91
CA THR A 255 11.99 -1.02 22.94
C THR A 255 11.12 -2.09 22.27
N LEU A 256 9.91 -2.29 22.76
CA LEU A 256 8.85 -2.97 22.02
C LEU A 256 7.61 -2.11 22.02
N ILE A 257 6.93 -2.09 20.87
CA ILE A 257 5.69 -1.32 20.68
C ILE A 257 4.60 -2.30 20.30
N ALA A 258 3.42 -2.15 20.91
CA ALA A 258 2.31 -3.07 20.68
C ALA A 258 0.97 -2.35 20.68
N SER A 259 0.08 -2.75 19.78
CA SER A 259 -1.29 -2.21 19.66
C SER A 259 -2.18 -3.18 18.90
N ALA A 260 -3.48 -3.16 19.19
CA ALA A 260 -4.46 -3.85 18.34
C ALA A 260 -4.72 -3.12 17.02
N ASP A 261 -4.52 -1.80 17.00
CA ASP A 261 -4.66 -0.96 15.82
C ASP A 261 -3.30 -0.76 15.13
N THR A 262 -3.22 -1.10 13.85
CA THR A 262 -1.99 -1.04 13.03
C THR A 262 -1.52 0.40 12.83
N LEU A 263 -2.43 1.34 12.57
CA LEU A 263 -2.05 2.74 12.31
C LEU A 263 -1.58 3.44 13.58
N LEU A 264 -2.17 3.13 14.73
CA LEU A 264 -1.74 3.63 16.02
C LEU A 264 -0.38 3.06 16.44
N ALA A 265 -0.09 1.79 16.13
CA ALA A 265 1.23 1.19 16.34
C ALA A 265 2.30 1.95 15.55
N ASP A 266 2.06 2.14 14.25
CA ASP A 266 2.99 2.82 13.37
C ASP A 266 3.14 4.30 13.73
N TRP A 267 2.05 4.96 14.11
CA TRP A 267 2.07 6.35 14.57
C TRP A 267 2.99 6.53 15.77
N ALA A 268 2.87 5.66 16.77
CA ALA A 268 3.74 5.71 17.94
C ALA A 268 5.20 5.44 17.57
N ALA A 269 5.46 4.42 16.74
CA ALA A 269 6.80 4.05 16.31
C ALA A 269 7.47 5.12 15.43
N SER A 270 6.75 5.76 14.50
CA SER A 270 7.32 6.84 13.68
C SER A 270 7.68 8.06 14.54
N LEU A 271 6.88 8.39 15.56
CA LEU A 271 7.23 9.43 16.52
C LEU A 271 8.47 9.09 17.34
N LYS A 272 8.68 7.81 17.70
CA LYS A 272 9.95 7.34 18.30
C LYS A 272 11.15 7.52 17.36
N MET A 273 10.96 7.46 16.05
CA MET A 273 12.00 7.80 15.07
C MET A 273 12.17 9.32 14.88
N GLY A 274 11.32 10.15 15.48
CA GLY A 274 11.28 11.59 15.24
C GLY A 274 10.77 11.96 13.84
N ILE A 275 9.96 11.10 13.21
CA ILE A 275 9.38 11.30 11.89
C ILE A 275 7.87 11.58 12.01
N ASP A 276 7.36 12.51 11.19
CA ASP A 276 5.93 12.70 10.98
C ASP A 276 5.29 11.41 10.42
N PRO A 277 4.26 10.84 11.07
CA PRO A 277 3.53 9.67 10.57
C PRO A 277 3.04 9.78 9.11
N TYR A 278 2.79 11.00 8.61
CA TYR A 278 2.38 11.27 7.22
C TYR A 278 3.56 11.34 6.22
N ALA A 279 4.81 11.27 6.66
CA ALA A 279 5.98 11.30 5.77
C ALA A 279 6.09 10.04 4.88
N SER A 280 5.59 8.90 5.39
CA SER A 280 5.45 7.67 4.62
C SER A 280 4.19 7.74 3.77
N PRO A 281 4.26 7.62 2.43
CA PRO A 281 3.08 7.63 1.57
C PRO A 281 2.16 6.43 1.83
N VAL A 282 2.72 5.31 2.31
CA VAL A 282 1.97 4.12 2.71
C VAL A 282 1.07 4.43 3.91
N ASN A 283 1.62 5.06 4.95
CA ASN A 283 0.88 5.42 6.15
C ASN A 283 -0.05 6.61 5.92
N ALA A 284 0.41 7.64 5.21
CA ALA A 284 -0.37 8.83 4.91
C ALA A 284 -1.71 8.49 4.25
N ARG A 285 -1.70 7.60 3.25
CA ARG A 285 -2.91 7.13 2.56
C ARG A 285 -3.91 6.51 3.54
N SER A 286 -3.45 5.57 4.38
CA SER A 286 -4.32 4.88 5.33
C SER A 286 -4.80 5.78 6.46
N LEU A 287 -3.98 6.71 6.93
CA LEU A 287 -4.34 7.71 7.94
C LEU A 287 -5.38 8.72 7.41
N GLN A 288 -5.32 9.10 6.14
CA GLN A 288 -6.32 9.98 5.51
C GLN A 288 -7.67 9.28 5.32
N GLU A 289 -7.64 7.98 5.01
CA GLU A 289 -8.81 7.20 4.59
C GLU A 289 -9.50 6.44 5.73
N VAL A 290 -8.76 6.03 6.76
CA VAL A 290 -9.26 5.29 7.92
C VAL A 290 -9.17 6.14 9.19
N GLY A 291 -8.07 6.89 9.34
CA GLY A 291 -7.78 7.65 10.54
C GLY A 291 -7.32 6.79 11.71
N LEU A 292 -6.97 7.45 12.81
CA LEU A 292 -6.75 6.78 14.09
C LEU A 292 -8.11 6.39 14.72
N PRO A 293 -8.13 5.39 15.62
CA PRO A 293 -9.30 5.12 16.44
C PRO A 293 -9.78 6.39 17.15
N LYS A 294 -11.11 6.53 17.38
CA LYS A 294 -11.69 7.74 17.99
C LYS A 294 -11.24 7.95 19.43
N ASP A 295 -11.20 6.86 20.20
CA ASP A 295 -10.79 6.83 21.59
C ASP A 295 -9.53 5.96 21.69
N TYR A 296 -8.38 6.58 21.97
CA TYR A 296 -7.13 5.85 22.17
C TYR A 296 -6.26 6.39 23.30
N GLU A 297 -5.42 5.51 23.83
CA GLU A 297 -4.39 5.82 24.83
C GLU A 297 -3.01 5.44 24.30
N ILE A 298 -2.03 6.32 24.53
CA ILE A 298 -0.61 6.03 24.33
C ILE A 298 0.03 5.86 25.71
N ALA A 299 0.52 4.66 26.01
CA ALA A 299 1.21 4.37 27.25
C ALA A 299 2.71 4.16 27.01
N GLY A 300 3.54 4.94 27.70
CA GLY A 300 4.99 4.94 27.50
C GLY A 300 5.48 6.26 26.92
N SER A 301 6.78 6.34 26.63
CA SER A 301 7.43 7.58 26.18
C SER A 301 7.43 7.69 24.66
N LEU A 302 6.90 8.80 24.13
CA LEU A 302 7.02 9.17 22.71
C LEU A 302 8.30 9.94 22.38
N SER A 303 9.18 10.18 23.36
CA SER A 303 10.44 10.88 23.09
C SER A 303 11.22 10.14 21.99
N PRO A 304 11.72 10.83 20.96
CA PRO A 304 12.50 10.19 19.91
C PRO A 304 13.71 9.44 20.47
N TYR A 305 14.10 8.37 19.80
CA TYR A 305 15.30 7.61 20.12
C TYR A 305 16.54 8.54 20.00
N PRO A 306 17.30 8.73 21.09
CA PRO A 306 18.49 9.58 21.05
C PRO A 306 19.50 9.02 20.05
N GLY A 307 20.00 9.84 19.12
CA GLY A 307 20.98 9.40 18.12
C GLY A 307 20.40 8.61 16.94
N TRP A 308 19.07 8.58 16.79
CA TRP A 308 18.44 7.99 15.62
C TRP A 308 18.76 8.78 14.34
N ILE A 309 19.13 8.05 13.28
CA ILE A 309 19.43 8.63 11.96
C ILE A 309 18.27 8.28 11.02
N ASN A 310 17.60 9.31 10.51
CA ASN A 310 16.55 9.18 9.51
C ASN A 310 17.13 9.29 8.10
N VAL A 311 16.42 8.73 7.12
CA VAL A 311 16.75 8.93 5.70
C VAL A 311 16.61 10.42 5.35
N PRO A 312 17.65 11.07 4.79
CA PRO A 312 17.55 12.46 4.38
C PRO A 312 16.45 12.68 3.33
N PRO A 313 15.64 13.75 3.42
CA PRO A 313 14.53 13.98 2.51
C PRO A 313 14.90 14.01 1.02
N LEU A 314 16.09 14.53 0.68
CA LEU A 314 16.57 14.55 -0.70
C LEU A 314 16.92 13.16 -1.23
N LEU A 315 17.43 12.27 -0.37
CA LEU A 315 17.66 10.88 -0.74
C LEU A 315 16.33 10.16 -0.95
N VAL A 316 15.36 10.34 -0.04
CA VAL A 316 14.00 9.81 -0.19
C VAL A 316 13.39 10.23 -1.51
N HIS A 317 13.45 11.53 -1.82
CA HIS A 317 12.96 12.05 -3.09
C HIS A 317 13.67 11.41 -4.29
N SER A 318 15.00 11.31 -4.27
CA SER A 318 15.76 10.69 -5.36
C SER A 318 15.40 9.22 -5.57
N VAL A 319 15.18 8.45 -4.50
CA VAL A 319 14.79 7.04 -4.57
C VAL A 319 13.38 6.90 -5.14
N ARG A 320 12.43 7.75 -4.71
CA ARG A 320 11.08 7.79 -5.29
C ARG A 320 11.13 8.08 -6.79
N GLN A 321 11.88 9.10 -7.20
CA GLN A 321 12.05 9.46 -8.62
C GLN A 321 12.63 8.30 -9.45
N ARG A 322 13.61 7.57 -8.90
CA ARG A 322 14.12 6.34 -9.54
C ARG A 322 13.04 5.26 -9.63
N ASN A 323 12.30 5.05 -8.54
CA ASN A 323 11.33 3.96 -8.41
C ASN A 323 10.02 4.19 -9.19
N GLU A 324 9.71 5.43 -9.60
CA GLU A 324 8.63 5.71 -10.58
C GLU A 324 8.78 4.90 -11.87
N TRP A 325 10.02 4.52 -12.20
CA TRP A 325 10.38 3.69 -13.34
C TRP A 325 10.60 2.24 -12.94
N ALA A 326 9.52 1.45 -12.86
CA ALA A 326 9.56 0.05 -12.43
C ALA A 326 10.64 -0.81 -13.13
N GLY A 327 10.95 -0.56 -14.40
CA GLY A 327 12.03 -1.25 -15.11
C GLY A 327 13.42 -0.96 -14.53
N PHE A 328 13.73 0.31 -14.29
CA PHE A 328 15.00 0.71 -13.68
C PHE A 328 15.05 0.38 -12.19
N ALA A 329 13.94 0.53 -11.46
CA ALA A 329 13.83 0.11 -10.08
C ALA A 329 14.22 -1.36 -9.92
N ARG A 330 13.65 -2.25 -10.76
CA ARG A 330 13.95 -3.69 -10.76
C ARG A 330 15.41 -4.02 -11.02
N ILE A 331 16.06 -3.26 -11.88
CA ILE A 331 17.47 -3.48 -12.24
C ILE A 331 18.39 -2.92 -11.15
N ALA A 332 18.03 -1.78 -10.55
CA ALA A 332 18.88 -1.14 -9.57
C ALA A 332 18.89 -1.91 -8.25
N THR A 333 17.77 -2.50 -7.82
CA THR A 333 17.71 -3.19 -6.54
C THR A 333 18.74 -4.30 -6.33
N PRO A 334 18.93 -5.30 -7.23
CA PRO A 334 19.95 -6.33 -7.05
C PRO A 334 21.36 -5.74 -6.90
N TRP A 335 21.62 -4.58 -7.51
CA TRP A 335 22.95 -3.99 -7.53
C TRP A 335 23.29 -3.14 -6.30
N MET A 336 22.28 -2.73 -5.53
CA MET A 336 22.45 -1.81 -4.40
C MET A 336 22.14 -2.42 -3.03
N GLN A 337 21.69 -3.68 -2.99
CA GLN A 337 21.38 -4.41 -1.77
C GLN A 337 22.66 -5.03 -1.18
N THR A 338 22.91 -4.85 0.11
CA THR A 338 23.97 -5.56 0.83
C THR A 338 23.48 -6.96 1.20
N ILE A 339 24.26 -7.98 0.86
CA ILE A 339 23.83 -9.39 0.90
C ILE A 339 24.98 -10.29 1.33
N ASN A 340 24.68 -11.25 2.20
CA ASN A 340 25.55 -12.38 2.46
C ASN A 340 25.46 -13.38 1.29
N ARG A 341 26.47 -13.34 0.42
CA ARG A 341 26.52 -14.11 -0.84
C ARG A 341 26.67 -15.62 -0.63
N GLU A 342 27.16 -16.04 0.53
CA GLU A 342 27.25 -17.46 0.85
C GLU A 342 25.86 -18.06 1.11
N LEU A 343 24.98 -17.27 1.71
CA LEU A 343 23.62 -17.67 2.06
C LEU A 343 22.62 -17.40 0.94
N PHE A 344 22.79 -16.27 0.25
CA PHE A 344 21.91 -15.83 -0.84
C PHE A 344 22.75 -15.53 -2.09
N PRO A 345 23.20 -16.57 -2.82
CA PRO A 345 23.98 -16.35 -4.02
C PRO A 345 23.11 -15.76 -5.14
N PHE A 346 23.71 -14.93 -5.99
CA PHE A 346 23.04 -14.38 -7.15
C PHE A 346 22.81 -15.45 -8.22
N LYS A 347 21.66 -15.38 -8.88
CA LYS A 347 21.32 -16.23 -10.04
C LYS A 347 22.13 -15.87 -11.29
N SER A 348 22.59 -14.63 -11.37
CA SER A 348 23.29 -14.04 -12.51
C SER A 348 24.67 -13.58 -12.08
N VAL A 349 25.70 -14.04 -12.80
CA VAL A 349 27.09 -13.61 -12.58
C VAL A 349 27.25 -12.11 -12.82
N LEU A 350 26.50 -11.54 -13.75
CA LEU A 350 26.52 -10.10 -14.02
C LEU A 350 26.02 -9.31 -12.80
N ASP A 351 24.91 -9.74 -12.21
CA ASP A 351 24.33 -9.05 -11.05
C ASP A 351 25.24 -9.18 -9.83
N ASP A 352 25.89 -10.34 -9.63
CA ASP A 352 26.88 -10.55 -8.57
C ASP A 352 28.07 -9.60 -8.68
N GLN A 353 28.63 -9.46 -9.90
CA GLN A 353 29.78 -8.59 -10.17
C GLN A 353 29.42 -7.11 -10.02
N LEU A 354 28.27 -6.69 -10.56
CA LEU A 354 27.80 -5.32 -10.44
C LEU A 354 27.45 -4.97 -9.00
N ASN A 355 26.81 -5.88 -8.27
CA ASN A 355 26.57 -5.72 -6.85
C ASN A 355 27.88 -5.59 -6.08
N ALA A 356 28.91 -6.41 -6.38
CA ALA A 356 30.20 -6.36 -5.67
C ALA A 356 30.85 -5.00 -5.80
N PHE A 357 30.92 -4.54 -7.04
CA PHE A 357 31.48 -3.25 -7.36
C PHE A 357 30.67 -2.12 -6.71
N LEU A 358 29.34 -2.11 -6.88
CA LEU A 358 28.53 -0.98 -6.41
C LEU A 358 28.39 -0.93 -4.89
N THR A 359 28.24 -2.07 -4.21
CA THR A 359 28.17 -2.09 -2.73
C THR A 359 29.48 -1.69 -2.07
N GLU A 360 30.64 -1.99 -2.69
CA GLU A 360 31.94 -1.48 -2.22
C GLU A 360 32.00 0.05 -2.23
N TYR A 361 31.47 0.70 -3.26
CA TYR A 361 31.55 2.16 -3.42
C TYR A 361 30.34 2.95 -2.90
N LEU A 362 29.17 2.31 -2.74
CA LEU A 362 27.91 2.97 -2.40
C LEU A 362 27.33 2.56 -1.03
N SER A 363 28.07 1.76 -0.25
CA SER A 363 27.73 1.42 1.13
C SER A 363 27.98 2.59 2.09
N HIS A 364 27.32 2.55 3.24
CA HIS A 364 27.50 3.50 4.33
C HIS A 364 27.30 5.00 3.96
N PRO A 365 26.20 5.37 3.26
CA PRO A 365 25.94 6.76 2.87
C PRO A 365 25.87 7.75 4.05
N ASP A 366 25.59 7.27 5.27
CA ASP A 366 25.52 8.12 6.47
C ASP A 366 26.88 8.61 6.97
N SER A 367 27.97 7.88 6.65
CA SER A 367 29.32 8.22 7.12
C SER A 367 30.15 8.98 6.08
N ASN A 368 29.73 8.98 4.81
CA ASN A 368 30.49 9.55 3.71
C ASN A 368 29.61 10.41 2.78
N PHE A 369 29.78 11.73 2.85
CA PHE A 369 29.05 12.68 2.02
C PHE A 369 29.27 12.48 0.51
N ALA A 370 30.44 12.01 0.08
CA ALA A 370 30.71 11.73 -1.32
C ALA A 370 29.87 10.53 -1.80
N VAL A 371 29.74 9.49 -0.98
CA VAL A 371 28.87 8.32 -1.27
C VAL A 371 27.41 8.74 -1.31
N TYR A 372 26.95 9.49 -0.32
CA TYR A 372 25.60 10.06 -0.29
C TYR A 372 25.28 10.84 -1.57
N SER A 373 26.20 11.74 -1.97
CA SER A 373 26.05 12.56 -3.17
C SER A 373 26.07 11.74 -4.46
N ALA A 374 26.94 10.73 -4.54
CA ALA A 374 27.01 9.82 -5.68
C ALA A 374 25.73 8.98 -5.82
N LEU A 375 25.21 8.44 -4.72
CA LEU A 375 23.96 7.69 -4.71
C LEU A 375 22.77 8.56 -5.16
N MET A 376 22.68 9.79 -4.66
CA MET A 376 21.66 10.74 -5.12
C MET A 376 21.80 11.06 -6.61
N ALA A 377 23.02 11.36 -7.09
CA ALA A 377 23.27 11.68 -8.49
C ALA A 377 22.91 10.50 -9.41
N LEU A 378 23.22 9.27 -8.99
CA LEU A 378 22.86 8.05 -9.70
C LEU A 378 21.33 7.88 -9.76
N ASN A 379 20.64 8.01 -8.62
CA ASN A 379 19.18 7.92 -8.56
C ASN A 379 18.51 8.93 -9.50
N TYR A 380 18.94 10.19 -9.48
CA TYR A 380 18.39 11.23 -10.37
C TYR A 380 18.74 11.01 -11.84
N SER A 381 19.94 10.50 -12.13
CA SER A 381 20.35 10.22 -13.51
C SER A 381 19.52 9.07 -14.11
N VAL A 382 19.24 8.03 -13.32
CA VAL A 382 18.33 6.95 -13.70
C VAL A 382 16.90 7.47 -13.89
N ALA A 383 16.41 8.30 -12.97
CA ALA A 383 15.09 8.92 -13.08
C ALA A 383 14.98 9.80 -14.33
N PHE A 384 16.00 10.61 -14.62
CA PHE A 384 16.07 11.46 -15.80
C PHE A 384 16.08 10.64 -17.10
N ALA A 385 16.88 9.57 -17.16
CA ALA A 385 16.90 8.67 -18.31
C ALA A 385 15.53 7.99 -18.54
N GLY A 386 14.87 7.57 -17.46
CA GLY A 386 13.50 7.06 -17.50
C GLY A 386 12.50 8.08 -18.03
N GLY A 387 12.53 9.30 -17.50
CA GLY A 387 11.69 10.41 -17.92
C GLY A 387 11.89 10.81 -19.38
N ALA A 388 13.14 10.90 -19.83
CA ALA A 388 13.46 11.18 -21.22
C ALA A 388 12.95 10.09 -22.17
N LEU A 389 13.06 8.81 -21.78
CA LEU A 389 12.55 7.69 -22.56
C LEU A 389 11.02 7.69 -22.65
N GLU A 390 10.30 7.98 -21.56
CA GLU A 390 8.85 8.11 -21.61
C GLU A 390 8.40 9.33 -22.39
N ALA A 391 9.07 10.49 -22.21
CA ALA A 391 8.81 11.68 -22.99
C ALA A 391 8.95 11.43 -24.51
N TYR A 392 9.99 10.69 -24.89
CA TYR A 392 10.17 10.21 -26.26
C TYR A 392 9.00 9.32 -26.71
N ARG A 393 8.62 8.31 -25.91
CA ARG A 393 7.50 7.41 -26.25
C ARG A 393 6.16 8.15 -26.36
N ILE A 394 5.88 9.09 -25.47
CA ILE A 394 4.67 9.91 -25.48
C ILE A 394 4.53 10.70 -26.79
N ASN A 395 5.64 11.21 -27.33
CA ASN A 395 5.61 12.04 -28.53
C ASN A 395 5.75 11.23 -29.83
N TYR A 396 6.51 10.14 -29.81
CA TYR A 396 6.95 9.46 -31.04
C TYR A 396 6.63 7.97 -31.12
N SER A 397 6.25 7.32 -30.01
CA SER A 397 6.03 5.86 -29.95
C SER A 397 4.93 5.50 -28.95
N LYS A 398 3.73 6.06 -29.15
CA LYS A 398 2.59 5.89 -28.23
C LYS A 398 2.14 4.43 -28.10
N GLU A 399 2.37 3.64 -29.13
CA GLU A 399 2.11 2.19 -29.15
C GLU A 399 2.96 1.40 -28.14
N LEU A 400 4.09 1.95 -27.69
CA LEU A 400 4.95 1.35 -26.67
C LEU A 400 4.54 1.77 -25.25
N LEU A 401 3.61 2.71 -25.11
CA LEU A 401 3.09 3.10 -23.82
C LEU A 401 2.23 1.98 -23.25
N ARG A 402 2.45 1.72 -21.96
CA ARG A 402 1.70 0.70 -21.25
C ARG A 402 0.43 1.30 -20.69
N TRP A 403 -0.64 0.53 -20.78
CA TRP A 403 -1.88 0.82 -20.09
C TRP A 403 -1.68 0.72 -18.57
N LYS A 404 -2.33 1.61 -17.84
CA LYS A 404 -2.33 1.67 -16.37
C LYS A 404 -3.69 1.19 -15.86
N GLU A 405 -3.71 0.01 -15.24
CA GLU A 405 -4.88 -0.42 -14.47
C GLU A 405 -4.77 0.16 -13.07
N THR A 406 -5.76 0.94 -12.66
CA THR A 406 -5.78 1.59 -11.35
C THR A 406 -7.15 1.45 -10.70
N PRO A 407 -7.23 1.42 -9.35
CA PRO A 407 -8.51 1.47 -8.67
C PRO A 407 -9.24 2.77 -8.99
N LEU A 408 -10.56 2.78 -8.81
CA LEU A 408 -11.40 3.94 -9.05
C LEU A 408 -10.97 5.16 -8.19
N GLY A 409 -10.39 4.91 -7.01
CA GLY A 409 -9.77 5.96 -6.18
C GLY A 409 -10.74 6.78 -5.33
N PHE A 410 -12.03 6.41 -5.33
CA PHE A 410 -13.07 6.90 -4.43
C PHE A 410 -14.13 5.82 -4.19
N ASP A 411 -14.89 5.94 -3.09
CA ASP A 411 -16.01 5.05 -2.81
C ASP A 411 -17.27 5.53 -3.54
N THR A 412 -17.89 4.64 -4.30
CA THR A 412 -19.11 4.95 -5.04
C THR A 412 -20.33 5.07 -4.13
N ALA A 413 -20.28 4.48 -2.92
CA ALA A 413 -21.33 4.58 -1.92
C ALA A 413 -21.49 6.00 -1.35
N ASP A 414 -20.47 6.85 -1.48
CA ASP A 414 -20.51 8.26 -1.07
C ASP A 414 -21.41 9.12 -1.98
N TYR A 415 -21.85 8.58 -3.13
CA TYR A 415 -22.59 9.32 -4.14
C TYR A 415 -23.97 8.71 -4.40
N ALA A 416 -25.01 9.53 -4.27
CA ALA A 416 -26.37 9.15 -4.57
C ALA A 416 -26.70 9.34 -6.05
N ALA A 417 -27.79 8.73 -6.52
CA ALA A 417 -28.30 8.91 -7.88
C ALA A 417 -28.59 10.39 -8.24
N ALA A 418 -28.83 11.25 -7.25
CA ALA A 418 -29.01 12.69 -7.44
C ALA A 418 -27.71 13.37 -7.90
N ASP A 419 -26.55 12.92 -7.42
CA ASP A 419 -25.25 13.51 -7.76
C ASP A 419 -24.90 13.27 -9.23
N TYR A 420 -25.15 12.05 -9.74
CA TYR A 420 -25.02 11.75 -11.17
C TYR A 420 -25.95 12.60 -12.03
N LYS A 421 -27.20 12.82 -11.60
CA LYS A 421 -28.14 13.71 -12.32
C LYS A 421 -27.70 15.17 -12.29
N ALA A 422 -27.08 15.62 -11.20
CA ALA A 422 -26.60 16.99 -11.05
C ALA A 422 -25.49 17.32 -12.06
N VAL A 423 -24.75 16.32 -12.57
CA VAL A 423 -23.78 16.48 -13.66
C VAL A 423 -24.44 17.13 -14.88
N VAL A 424 -25.67 16.73 -15.24
CA VAL A 424 -26.37 17.33 -16.38
C VAL A 424 -26.68 18.81 -16.13
N ALA A 425 -27.19 19.14 -14.94
CA ALA A 425 -27.49 20.52 -14.57
C ALA A 425 -26.24 21.41 -14.58
N TYR A 426 -25.08 20.86 -14.20
CA TYR A 426 -23.78 21.52 -14.27
C TYR A 426 -23.30 21.75 -15.72
N MET A 427 -23.44 20.75 -16.59
CA MET A 427 -22.90 20.81 -17.96
C MET A 427 -23.76 21.61 -18.95
N MET A 428 -25.07 21.66 -18.75
CA MET A 428 -25.99 22.29 -19.71
C MET A 428 -25.72 23.81 -19.94
N PRO A 429 -25.44 24.63 -18.91
CA PRO A 429 -25.04 26.02 -19.12
C PRO A 429 -23.78 26.16 -19.98
N LEU A 430 -22.77 25.31 -19.76
CA LEU A 430 -21.52 25.32 -20.54
C LEU A 430 -21.77 24.96 -22.00
N GLN A 431 -22.61 23.96 -22.28
CA GLN A 431 -23.01 23.61 -23.64
C GLN A 431 -23.69 24.78 -24.36
N ARG A 432 -24.53 25.55 -23.65
CA ARG A 432 -25.18 26.72 -24.25
C ARG A 432 -24.18 27.82 -24.60
N ILE A 433 -23.24 28.11 -23.69
CA ILE A 433 -22.21 29.13 -23.90
C ILE A 433 -21.35 28.80 -25.13
N ILE A 434 -20.94 27.54 -25.30
CA ILE A 434 -20.09 27.16 -26.43
C ILE A 434 -20.85 27.15 -27.76
N ALA A 435 -22.12 26.72 -27.77
CA ALA A 435 -22.97 26.75 -28.96
C ALA A 435 -23.20 28.18 -29.50
N GLU A 436 -23.22 29.17 -28.61
CA GLU A 436 -23.31 30.61 -28.95
C GLU A 436 -21.95 31.21 -29.38
N THR A 437 -20.84 30.49 -29.20
CA THR A 437 -19.49 30.94 -29.57
C THR A 437 -19.24 30.66 -31.06
N PRO A 438 -18.89 31.67 -31.90
CA PRO A 438 -18.69 31.45 -33.34
C PRO A 438 -17.66 30.36 -33.65
N PRO A 439 -17.89 29.51 -34.65
CA PRO A 439 -16.92 28.49 -35.05
C PRO A 439 -15.78 29.12 -35.85
N GLU A 440 -14.57 28.58 -35.67
CA GLU A 440 -13.43 28.78 -36.56
C GLU A 440 -13.67 28.12 -37.93
N PRO A 441 -12.87 28.43 -38.97
CA PRO A 441 -13.03 27.85 -40.31
C PRO A 441 -12.99 26.32 -40.36
N ASN A 442 -12.33 25.68 -39.40
CA ASN A 442 -12.26 24.22 -39.26
C ASN A 442 -13.48 23.62 -38.52
N GLY A 443 -14.42 24.46 -38.03
CA GLY A 443 -15.59 24.06 -37.27
C GLY A 443 -15.40 24.02 -35.74
N LEU A 444 -14.20 24.26 -35.24
CA LEU A 444 -13.91 24.31 -33.79
C LEU A 444 -14.53 25.57 -33.17
N ARG A 445 -15.31 25.40 -32.11
CA ARG A 445 -15.72 26.51 -31.23
C ARG A 445 -14.88 26.41 -29.98
N TRP A 446 -14.23 27.47 -29.55
CA TRP A 446 -13.52 27.47 -28.28
C TRP A 446 -13.43 28.87 -27.66
N ARG A 447 -13.32 28.93 -26.33
CA ARG A 447 -13.09 30.16 -25.57
C ARG A 447 -12.52 29.86 -24.19
N TYR A 448 -11.94 30.88 -23.57
CA TYR A 448 -11.61 30.84 -22.16
C TYR A 448 -12.83 31.15 -21.28
N LEU A 449 -12.94 30.44 -20.17
CA LEU A 449 -13.92 30.65 -19.11
C LEU A 449 -13.29 30.24 -17.77
N ASP A 450 -13.15 31.18 -16.84
CA ASP A 450 -12.65 30.93 -15.47
C ASP A 450 -11.40 30.05 -15.40
N ASN A 451 -10.33 30.47 -16.09
CA ASN A 451 -9.05 29.76 -16.22
C ASN A 451 -9.13 28.37 -16.89
N SER A 452 -10.29 28.02 -17.46
CA SER A 452 -10.51 26.79 -18.21
C SER A 452 -10.71 27.08 -19.70
N VAL A 453 -10.49 26.07 -20.53
CA VAL A 453 -10.81 26.12 -21.96
C VAL A 453 -12.10 25.35 -22.19
N LEU A 454 -13.11 26.05 -22.70
CA LEU A 454 -14.35 25.44 -23.16
C LEU A 454 -14.29 25.30 -24.67
N PHE A 455 -14.50 24.10 -25.20
CA PHE A 455 -14.48 23.84 -26.64
C PHE A 455 -15.56 22.86 -27.08
N GLU A 456 -15.97 22.97 -28.34
CA GLU A 456 -16.90 22.07 -29.01
C GLU A 456 -16.41 21.82 -30.44
N PHE A 457 -16.48 20.55 -30.85
CA PHE A 457 -16.24 20.14 -32.23
C PHE A 457 -17.30 19.12 -32.64
N SER A 458 -17.73 19.17 -33.89
CA SER A 458 -18.72 18.25 -34.44
C SER A 458 -18.21 17.69 -35.76
N HIS A 459 -18.45 16.40 -35.98
CA HIS A 459 -18.06 15.70 -37.21
C HIS A 459 -19.20 14.82 -37.70
N LEU A 460 -19.49 14.89 -38.99
CA LEU A 460 -20.48 14.02 -39.64
C LEU A 460 -19.78 12.77 -40.17
N THR A 461 -20.10 11.62 -39.59
CA THR A 461 -19.64 10.32 -40.08
C THR A 461 -20.70 9.70 -41.00
N PRO A 462 -20.35 9.20 -42.19
CA PRO A 462 -21.29 8.65 -43.16
C PRO A 462 -21.77 7.23 -42.78
N VAL A 463 -22.27 7.07 -41.55
CA VAL A 463 -22.80 5.81 -41.01
C VAL A 463 -24.17 6.06 -40.39
N PRO A 464 -25.21 5.28 -40.75
CA PRO A 464 -26.52 5.44 -40.12
C PRO A 464 -26.45 5.30 -38.59
N PHE A 465 -27.09 6.23 -37.86
CA PHE A 465 -27.05 6.29 -36.39
C PHE A 465 -27.25 4.93 -35.71
N ARG A 466 -28.28 4.18 -36.12
CA ARG A 466 -28.58 2.84 -35.56
C ARG A 466 -27.45 1.84 -35.77
N LYS A 467 -26.76 1.88 -36.92
CA LYS A 467 -25.61 1.01 -37.19
C LYS A 467 -24.39 1.42 -36.36
N PHE A 468 -24.20 2.72 -36.16
CA PHE A 468 -23.12 3.27 -35.36
C PHE A 468 -23.25 2.87 -33.89
N VAL A 469 -24.39 3.19 -33.25
CA VAL A 469 -24.60 2.92 -31.81
C VAL A 469 -24.78 1.43 -31.46
N ALA A 470 -24.96 0.57 -32.47
CA ALA A 470 -24.94 -0.88 -32.28
C ALA A 470 -23.51 -1.44 -32.15
N ARG A 471 -22.49 -0.67 -32.56
CA ARG A 471 -21.08 -1.07 -32.54
C ARG A 471 -20.22 -0.21 -31.62
N VAL A 472 -20.64 1.02 -31.37
CA VAL A 472 -19.91 1.98 -30.55
C VAL A 472 -20.74 2.26 -29.30
N ASP A 473 -20.20 1.85 -28.15
CA ASP A 473 -20.83 2.13 -26.85
C ASP A 473 -20.44 3.53 -26.39
N ILE A 474 -21.44 4.36 -26.13
CA ILE A 474 -21.21 5.73 -25.67
C ILE A 474 -20.56 5.79 -24.29
N THR A 475 -20.74 4.76 -23.46
CA THR A 475 -20.15 4.72 -22.11
C THR A 475 -18.64 4.53 -22.13
N ARG A 476 -18.06 4.26 -23.31
CA ARG A 476 -16.62 4.12 -23.53
C ARG A 476 -16.01 5.28 -24.32
N SER A 477 -16.77 6.37 -24.49
CA SER A 477 -16.31 7.52 -25.31
C SER A 477 -15.01 8.12 -24.76
N VAL A 478 -14.92 8.24 -23.43
CA VAL A 478 -13.79 8.78 -22.68
C VAL A 478 -12.55 7.88 -22.84
N GLN A 479 -12.74 6.56 -22.78
CA GLN A 479 -11.71 5.52 -22.98
C GLN A 479 -11.22 5.40 -24.44
N SER A 480 -12.01 5.91 -25.39
CA SER A 480 -11.71 5.85 -26.82
C SER A 480 -10.89 7.05 -27.31
N MET A 481 -10.55 8.00 -26.42
CA MET A 481 -9.71 9.14 -26.76
C MET A 481 -8.25 8.67 -26.96
N ASN A 482 -7.56 9.23 -27.96
CA ASN A 482 -6.23 8.77 -28.37
C ASN A 482 -5.16 8.75 -27.27
N ASP A 483 -5.29 9.66 -26.29
CA ASP A 483 -4.31 9.82 -25.22
C ASP A 483 -4.74 9.15 -23.92
N TYR A 484 -5.84 8.38 -23.95
CA TYR A 484 -6.26 7.54 -22.84
C TYR A 484 -5.28 6.40 -22.66
N ILE A 485 -4.69 6.30 -21.47
CA ILE A 485 -3.69 5.28 -21.13
C ILE A 485 -4.11 4.43 -19.94
N GLY A 486 -5.36 4.51 -19.48
CA GLY A 486 -5.90 3.61 -18.48
C GLY A 486 -6.75 4.30 -17.42
N GLY A 487 -7.04 3.57 -16.36
CA GLY A 487 -8.03 3.93 -15.36
C GLY A 487 -8.96 2.76 -15.01
N ALA A 488 -10.12 3.08 -14.45
CA ALA A 488 -11.16 2.12 -14.12
C ALA A 488 -12.55 2.72 -14.33
N SER A 489 -13.48 1.91 -14.86
CA SER A 489 -14.87 2.29 -15.08
C SER A 489 -15.80 1.28 -14.42
N VAL A 490 -16.70 1.77 -13.58
CA VAL A 490 -17.61 0.97 -12.76
C VAL A 490 -19.06 1.39 -13.07
N PRO A 491 -19.88 0.50 -13.66
CA PRO A 491 -21.30 0.75 -13.85
C PRO A 491 -22.05 0.77 -12.52
N ILE A 492 -22.77 1.87 -12.23
CA ILE A 492 -23.45 2.09 -10.95
C ILE A 492 -24.93 1.74 -11.03
N ALA A 493 -25.58 2.15 -12.12
CA ALA A 493 -26.99 1.86 -12.33
C ALA A 493 -27.28 1.56 -13.80
N ARG A 494 -28.32 0.75 -14.02
CA ARG A 494 -28.82 0.39 -15.34
C ARG A 494 -30.30 0.72 -15.46
N ASP A 495 -30.74 1.06 -16.66
CA ASP A 495 -32.15 1.20 -16.98
C ASP A 495 -32.86 -0.17 -17.04
N ASN A 496 -34.17 -0.15 -17.28
CA ASN A 496 -35.00 -1.35 -17.44
C ASN A 496 -34.63 -2.23 -18.67
N LYS A 497 -33.77 -1.74 -19.56
CA LYS A 497 -33.24 -2.47 -20.72
C LYS A 497 -31.80 -2.94 -20.47
N GLY A 498 -31.29 -2.78 -19.25
CA GLY A 498 -29.94 -3.17 -18.86
C GLY A 498 -28.84 -2.22 -19.35
N LYS A 499 -29.17 -1.06 -19.92
CA LYS A 499 -28.18 -0.07 -20.35
C LYS A 499 -27.70 0.75 -19.17
N ILE A 500 -26.41 1.07 -19.14
CA ILE A 500 -25.79 1.83 -18.06
C ILE A 500 -26.29 3.28 -18.12
N ILE A 501 -26.83 3.79 -17.01
CA ILE A 501 -27.32 5.18 -16.91
C ILE A 501 -26.47 6.02 -15.96
N TYR A 502 -25.83 5.39 -14.96
CA TYR A 502 -24.85 6.00 -14.07
C TYR A 502 -23.56 5.18 -14.12
N GLN A 503 -22.43 5.86 -14.27
CA GLN A 503 -21.10 5.27 -14.31
C GLN A 503 -20.15 6.14 -13.48
N ALA A 504 -19.27 5.48 -12.73
CA ALA A 504 -18.16 6.12 -12.07
C ALA A 504 -16.88 5.74 -12.83
N GLU A 505 -16.02 6.71 -13.10
CA GLU A 505 -14.81 6.45 -13.88
C GLU A 505 -13.60 7.23 -13.35
N ARG A 506 -12.46 6.55 -13.24
CA ARG A 506 -11.14 7.17 -13.11
C ARG A 506 -10.48 7.10 -14.47
N ASN A 507 -10.00 8.25 -14.95
CA ASN A 507 -9.35 8.37 -16.24
C ASN A 507 -7.90 8.80 -16.06
N ILE A 508 -7.01 8.13 -16.77
CA ILE A 508 -5.60 8.49 -16.87
C ILE A 508 -5.28 8.82 -18.32
N TYR A 509 -4.89 10.07 -18.57
CA TYR A 509 -4.44 10.53 -19.87
C TYR A 509 -2.98 10.90 -19.86
N LEU A 510 -2.37 10.87 -21.05
CA LEU A 510 -1.11 11.56 -21.28
C LEU A 510 -1.24 13.07 -21.03
N PRO A 511 -0.14 13.75 -20.68
CA PRO A 511 -0.13 15.20 -20.50
C PRO A 511 -0.73 15.89 -21.72
N GLN A 512 -1.56 16.91 -21.51
CA GLN A 512 -2.21 17.64 -22.60
C GLN A 512 -1.72 19.09 -22.63
N PRO A 513 -1.12 19.55 -23.74
CA PRO A 513 -0.67 18.78 -24.90
C PRO A 513 0.54 17.87 -24.57
N ASN A 514 0.74 16.78 -25.34
CA ASN A 514 1.75 15.74 -25.06
C ASN A 514 3.19 16.24 -24.86
N TRP A 515 3.57 17.33 -25.54
CA TRP A 515 4.92 17.90 -25.40
C TRP A 515 5.18 18.50 -24.01
N MET A 516 4.14 18.73 -23.21
CA MET A 516 4.28 19.19 -21.82
C MET A 516 5.12 18.24 -20.96
N VAL A 517 5.23 16.96 -21.34
CA VAL A 517 6.07 15.99 -20.62
C VAL A 517 7.54 16.41 -20.53
N PHE A 518 8.06 17.16 -21.53
CA PHE A 518 9.41 17.72 -21.48
C PHE A 518 9.59 18.83 -20.44
N PHE A 519 8.48 19.36 -19.92
CA PHE A 519 8.40 20.44 -18.94
C PHE A 519 7.73 19.95 -17.64
N CYS A 520 7.89 18.66 -17.31
CA CYS A 520 7.31 18.03 -16.13
C CYS A 520 5.77 18.03 -16.10
N GLY A 521 5.12 18.10 -17.26
CA GLY A 521 3.68 17.91 -17.41
C GLY A 521 3.26 16.54 -16.88
N LYS A 522 2.32 16.52 -15.94
CA LYS A 522 1.80 15.29 -15.34
C LYS A 522 0.80 14.63 -16.27
N HIS A 523 0.70 13.30 -16.15
CA HIS A 523 -0.47 12.59 -16.67
C HIS A 523 -1.73 13.14 -16.00
N ILE A 524 -2.81 13.31 -16.75
CA ILE A 524 -4.08 13.71 -16.15
C ILE A 524 -4.63 12.50 -15.42
N ASP A 525 -4.89 12.60 -14.13
CA ASP A 525 -5.44 11.51 -13.30
C ASP A 525 -6.63 12.03 -12.49
N VAL A 526 -7.83 11.73 -12.97
CA VAL A 526 -9.09 12.32 -12.50
C VAL A 526 -10.17 11.27 -12.31
N CYS A 527 -10.95 11.44 -11.25
CA CYS A 527 -12.12 10.66 -10.91
C CYS A 527 -13.38 11.44 -11.29
N LYS A 528 -14.36 10.76 -11.88
CA LYS A 528 -15.54 11.36 -12.51
C LYS A 528 -16.82 10.62 -12.16
N LEU A 529 -17.91 11.38 -12.10
CA LEU A 529 -19.27 10.87 -12.15
C LEU A 529 -19.85 11.09 -13.54
N GLU A 530 -20.54 10.08 -14.06
CA GLU A 530 -21.06 10.10 -15.42
C GLU A 530 -22.55 9.76 -15.49
N PHE A 531 -23.27 10.53 -16.29
CA PHE A 531 -24.68 10.34 -16.58
C PHE A 531 -24.87 10.05 -18.07
N ILE A 532 -25.60 8.98 -18.39
CA ILE A 532 -25.83 8.54 -19.76
C ILE A 532 -27.31 8.64 -20.11
N GLU A 533 -27.60 9.30 -21.22
CA GLU A 533 -28.94 9.47 -21.79
C GLU A 533 -29.06 8.73 -23.12
N TYR A 534 -30.09 7.87 -23.24
CA TYR A 534 -30.42 7.19 -24.49
C TYR A 534 -31.77 7.67 -25.04
N LYS A 535 -31.74 8.31 -26.21
CA LYS A 535 -32.92 8.71 -27.00
C LYS A 535 -32.93 7.98 -28.35
N PRO A 536 -34.09 7.88 -29.03
CA PRO A 536 -34.20 7.13 -30.29
C PRO A 536 -33.27 7.59 -31.43
N ARG A 537 -32.90 8.87 -31.43
CA ARG A 537 -32.02 9.50 -32.44
C ARG A 537 -30.78 10.15 -31.84
N SER A 538 -30.54 9.99 -30.54
CA SER A 538 -29.34 10.51 -29.91
C SER A 538 -28.96 9.74 -28.65
N HIS A 539 -27.68 9.47 -28.47
CA HIS A 539 -27.14 9.02 -27.19
C HIS A 539 -26.21 10.13 -26.68
N LYS A 540 -26.24 10.42 -25.38
CA LYS A 540 -25.36 11.40 -24.73
C LYS A 540 -24.72 10.84 -23.48
N ILE A 541 -23.47 11.20 -23.24
CA ILE A 541 -22.79 11.02 -21.95
C ILE A 541 -22.34 12.39 -21.46
N PHE A 542 -22.55 12.64 -20.16
CA PHE A 542 -22.10 13.83 -19.45
C PHE A 542 -21.19 13.36 -18.32
N TRP A 543 -20.09 14.04 -18.09
CA TRP A 543 -19.22 13.74 -16.95
C TRP A 543 -18.76 14.99 -16.24
N ARG A 544 -18.50 14.85 -14.95
CA ARG A 544 -17.89 15.87 -14.10
C ARG A 544 -16.82 15.26 -13.22
N THR A 545 -15.70 15.94 -13.15
CA THR A 545 -14.56 15.64 -12.29
C THR A 545 -14.94 15.95 -10.84
N ILE A 546 -14.72 14.97 -9.97
CA ILE A 546 -14.95 15.10 -8.52
C ILE A 546 -13.64 15.18 -7.73
N LYS A 547 -12.55 14.63 -8.27
CA LYS A 547 -11.24 14.57 -7.61
C LYS A 547 -10.14 14.36 -8.63
N SER A 548 -9.00 15.03 -8.47
CA SER A 548 -7.74 14.64 -9.12
C SER A 548 -6.81 14.03 -8.11
N LEU A 549 -6.32 12.81 -8.39
CA LEU A 549 -5.52 12.05 -7.41
C LEU A 549 -4.06 12.50 -7.37
N ASN A 550 -3.57 13.14 -8.44
CA ASN A 550 -2.21 13.69 -8.52
C ASN A 550 -2.20 15.22 -8.69
N SER A 551 -3.36 15.87 -8.54
CA SER A 551 -3.59 17.30 -8.74
C SER A 551 -3.15 17.77 -10.14
N SER A 552 -3.40 16.96 -11.17
CA SER A 552 -3.09 17.30 -12.56
C SER A 552 -4.09 18.26 -13.19
N ALA A 553 -5.34 18.24 -12.74
CA ALA A 553 -6.43 19.01 -13.31
C ALA A 553 -7.51 19.28 -12.27
N ASP A 554 -8.03 20.50 -12.25
CA ASP A 554 -9.22 20.86 -11.48
C ASP A 554 -10.51 20.53 -12.25
N PHE A 555 -10.45 20.63 -13.59
CA PHE A 555 -11.55 20.39 -14.50
C PHE A 555 -11.11 19.51 -15.67
N ASP A 556 -11.80 18.40 -15.87
CA ASP A 556 -11.74 17.53 -17.05
C ASP A 556 -13.16 17.04 -17.36
N ASP A 557 -14.04 18.00 -17.61
CA ASP A 557 -15.49 17.86 -17.67
C ASP A 557 -15.98 17.92 -19.11
N GLY A 558 -17.11 17.29 -19.43
CA GLY A 558 -17.52 17.26 -20.82
C GLY A 558 -18.79 16.51 -21.15
N ILE A 559 -19.09 16.57 -22.45
CA ILE A 559 -20.25 15.92 -23.07
C ILE A 559 -19.78 15.26 -24.36
N VAL A 560 -20.16 14.01 -24.59
CA VAL A 560 -20.12 13.39 -25.92
C VAL A 560 -21.54 13.10 -26.37
N THR A 561 -21.86 13.46 -27.61
CA THR A 561 -23.17 13.22 -28.23
C THR A 561 -23.00 12.43 -29.52
N PHE A 562 -23.67 11.29 -29.62
CA PHE A 562 -23.96 10.65 -30.89
C PHE A 562 -25.38 11.05 -31.30
N ALA A 563 -25.57 11.62 -32.48
CA ALA A 563 -26.89 12.01 -32.96
C ALA A 563 -27.06 11.65 -34.44
N ALA A 564 -28.29 11.30 -34.84
CA ALA A 564 -28.65 11.21 -36.24
C ALA A 564 -28.67 12.62 -36.85
N GLU A 565 -28.10 12.76 -38.05
CA GLU A 565 -28.28 13.98 -38.86
C GLU A 565 -29.78 14.25 -39.07
N GLY A 566 -30.15 15.53 -39.03
CA GLY A 566 -31.53 16.03 -39.04
C GLY A 566 -32.30 15.59 -40.28
#